data_AF-A0A9W8LTR9-F1
#
_entry.id   AF-A0A9W8LTR9-F1
#
_cell.length_a   1.000
_cell.length_b   1.000
_cell.length_c   1.000
_cell.angle_alpha   90.00
_cell.angle_beta   90.00
_cell.angle_gamma   90.00
#
_symmetry.space_group_name_H-M   'P 1'
#
loop_
_entity.id
_entity.type
_entity.pdbx_description
1 polymer ?
#
loop_
_entity_poly.entity_id
_entity_poly.type
_entity_poly.pdbx_seq_one_letter_code
_entity_poly.pdbx_strand_id
1 'polypeptide(L)'
;MYIRARCAGEHYSVSVNQSITNIMDNLQAAERAANNPSLTKSDREVRGERYLEIVNMFVCQINTYRKMEREQFTRSNDRLFRLATALCPEIAEKDIQQALDNGNLHDLLDSRGKGKCDSDKMQELFDDLLDRQYYAADIERTIDELSALYNEIVEMANCQHARLDALVVHLEWVDTKVYGDPSSCDEIKRECQTTTNKRRMSIWLNLAVLIILIVVVALGITLGVLKSQGKL
;
A
#
# COMPACT_ATOMS: atom_id res chain seq x y z
N MET A 1 -8.45 5.24 28.83
CA MET A 1 -7.73 4.29 27.94
C MET A 1 -8.04 4.55 26.46
N TYR A 2 -9.27 4.95 26.11
CA TYR A 2 -9.70 5.32 24.74
C TYR A 2 -8.95 6.51 24.11
N ILE A 3 -8.74 7.61 24.85
CA ILE A 3 -8.03 8.81 24.35
C ILE A 3 -6.62 8.48 23.83
N ARG A 4 -5.93 7.56 24.51
CA ARG A 4 -4.57 7.14 24.13
C ARG A 4 -4.54 6.29 22.86
N ALA A 5 -5.60 5.52 22.60
CA ALA A 5 -5.77 4.76 21.36
C ALA A 5 -6.18 5.66 20.18
N ARG A 6 -6.96 6.72 20.43
CA ARG A 6 -7.33 7.73 19.42
C ARG A 6 -6.11 8.54 18.96
N CYS A 7 -5.31 9.09 19.88
CA CYS A 7 -4.08 9.79 19.50
C CYS A 7 -3.08 8.89 18.77
N ALA A 8 -2.95 7.62 19.17
CA ALA A 8 -2.08 6.67 18.47
C ALA A 8 -2.58 6.35 17.04
N GLY A 9 -3.91 6.28 16.86
CA GLY A 9 -4.55 6.11 15.55
C GLY A 9 -4.38 7.31 14.64
N GLU A 10 -4.62 8.53 15.15
CA GLU A 10 -4.43 9.79 14.41
C GLU A 10 -2.96 10.00 14.01
N HIS A 11 -2.01 9.73 14.91
CA HIS A 11 -0.60 9.82 14.57
C HIS A 11 -0.20 8.81 13.48
N TYR A 12 -0.81 7.63 13.48
CA TYR A 12 -0.57 6.62 12.46
C TYR A 12 -1.16 7.04 11.10
N SER A 13 -2.41 7.49 11.04
CA SER A 13 -3.05 7.93 9.79
C SER A 13 -2.33 9.12 9.15
N VAL A 14 -1.93 10.12 9.96
CA VAL A 14 -1.14 11.27 9.49
C VAL A 14 0.20 10.82 8.90
N SER A 15 0.91 9.89 9.57
CA SER A 15 2.19 9.36 9.08
C SER A 15 2.02 8.56 7.79
N VAL A 16 0.94 7.80 7.65
CA VAL A 16 0.63 7.04 6.44
C VAL A 16 0.30 7.99 5.29
N ASN A 17 -0.55 8.99 5.51
CA ASN A 17 -0.90 9.99 4.50
C ASN A 17 0.33 10.76 4.01
N GLN A 18 1.22 11.17 4.92
CA GLN A 18 2.47 11.82 4.53
C GLN A 18 3.39 10.88 3.72
N SER A 19 3.44 9.59 4.06
CA SER A 19 4.19 8.60 3.28
C SER A 19 3.59 8.40 1.89
N ILE A 20 2.26 8.39 1.77
CA ILE A 20 1.54 8.32 0.50
C ILE A 20 1.88 9.52 -0.38
N THR A 21 1.82 10.74 0.15
CA THR A 21 2.18 11.96 -0.60
C THR A 21 3.63 11.92 -1.05
N ASN A 22 4.56 11.54 -0.17
CA ASN A 22 5.97 11.42 -0.53
C ASN A 22 6.21 10.38 -1.62
N ILE A 23 5.52 9.24 -1.58
CA ILE A 23 5.63 8.21 -2.62
C ILE A 23 5.06 8.74 -3.94
N MET A 24 3.96 9.48 -3.91
CA MET A 24 3.38 10.09 -5.09
C MET A 24 4.33 11.11 -5.74
N ASP A 25 4.94 11.99 -4.95
CA ASP A 25 5.93 12.96 -5.45
C ASP A 25 7.13 12.26 -6.09
N ASN A 26 7.60 11.17 -5.47
CA ASN A 26 8.68 10.36 -6.00
C ASN A 26 8.28 9.63 -7.30
N LEU A 27 7.04 9.14 -7.40
CA LEU A 27 6.51 8.52 -8.61
C LEU A 27 6.44 9.53 -9.76
N GLN A 28 5.91 10.73 -9.51
CA GLN A 28 5.88 11.79 -10.52
C GLN A 28 7.29 12.21 -10.96
N ALA A 29 8.23 12.30 -10.02
CA ALA A 29 9.63 12.56 -10.36
C ALA A 29 10.24 11.44 -11.21
N ALA A 30 9.94 10.18 -10.88
CA ALA A 30 10.39 9.02 -11.64
C ALA A 30 9.77 8.98 -13.05
N GLU A 31 8.51 9.35 -13.20
CA GLU A 31 7.83 9.48 -14.49
C GLU A 31 8.53 10.52 -15.38
N ARG A 32 8.82 11.71 -14.84
CA ARG A 32 9.56 12.76 -15.55
C ARG A 32 10.97 12.29 -15.94
N ALA A 33 11.64 11.58 -15.04
CA ALA A 33 12.97 11.05 -15.29
C ALA A 33 13.00 9.91 -16.33
N ALA A 34 11.93 9.12 -16.45
CA ALA A 34 11.77 8.09 -17.47
C ALA A 34 11.51 8.71 -18.85
N ASN A 35 10.75 9.82 -18.89
CA ASN A 35 10.35 10.49 -20.13
C ASN A 35 11.30 11.63 -20.56
N ASN A 36 12.48 11.73 -19.95
CA ASN A 36 13.44 12.79 -20.29
C ASN A 36 13.92 12.63 -21.76
N PRO A 37 13.69 13.63 -22.63
CA PRO A 37 14.05 13.55 -24.05
C PRO A 37 15.56 13.46 -24.29
N SER A 38 16.39 13.88 -23.32
CA SER A 38 17.86 13.80 -23.43
C SER A 38 18.43 12.39 -23.30
N LEU A 39 17.61 11.42 -22.89
CA LEU A 39 18.03 10.02 -22.73
C LEU A 39 17.99 9.26 -24.05
N THR A 40 18.81 8.21 -24.14
CA THR A 40 18.74 7.26 -25.26
C THR A 40 17.42 6.48 -25.23
N LYS A 41 16.98 5.94 -26.37
CA LYS A 41 15.74 5.16 -26.46
C LYS A 41 15.76 3.96 -25.48
N SER A 42 16.87 3.23 -25.43
CA SER A 42 17.06 2.08 -24.53
C SER A 42 17.02 2.49 -23.06
N ASP A 43 17.63 3.63 -22.69
CA ASP A 43 17.57 4.12 -21.31
C ASP A 43 16.15 4.53 -20.91
N ARG A 44 15.37 5.11 -21.83
CA ARG A 44 13.96 5.46 -21.58
C ARG A 44 13.09 4.23 -21.39
N GLU A 45 13.28 3.19 -22.20
CA GLU A 45 12.56 1.92 -22.09
C GLU A 45 12.82 1.27 -20.72
N VAL A 46 14.10 1.09 -20.33
CA VAL A 46 14.46 0.48 -19.04
C VAL A 46 13.94 1.29 -17.85
N ARG A 47 13.96 2.62 -17.92
CA ARG A 47 13.40 3.47 -16.86
C ARG A 47 11.88 3.42 -16.83
N GLY A 48 11.22 3.35 -17.98
CA GLY A 48 9.78 3.20 -18.10
C GLY A 48 9.29 1.88 -17.51
N GLU A 49 9.99 0.76 -17.79
CA GLU A 49 9.69 -0.54 -17.19
C GLU A 49 9.81 -0.51 -15.66
N ARG A 50 10.92 0.06 -15.13
CA ARG A 50 11.11 0.21 -13.68
C ARG A 50 10.04 1.08 -13.03
N TYR A 51 9.64 2.15 -13.70
CA TYR A 51 8.56 2.99 -13.23
C TYR A 51 7.25 2.20 -13.13
N LEU A 52 6.90 1.43 -14.17
CA LEU A 52 5.70 0.58 -14.17
C LEU A 52 5.74 -0.46 -13.03
N GLU A 53 6.90 -1.07 -12.77
CA GLU A 53 7.06 -2.01 -11.64
C GLU A 53 6.74 -1.33 -10.29
N ILE A 54 7.32 -0.15 -10.04
CA ILE A 54 7.09 0.61 -8.79
C ILE A 54 5.62 1.02 -8.67
N VAL A 55 5.02 1.49 -9.77
CA VAL A 55 3.61 1.88 -9.82
C VAL A 55 2.71 0.69 -9.48
N ASN A 56 2.93 -0.47 -10.08
CA ASN A 56 2.15 -1.68 -9.80
C ASN A 56 2.26 -2.12 -8.33
N MET A 57 3.46 -2.03 -7.75
CA MET A 57 3.64 -2.31 -6.31
C MET A 57 2.85 -1.33 -5.44
N PHE A 58 2.87 -0.04 -5.79
CA PHE A 58 2.17 0.98 -5.04
C PHE A 58 0.64 0.81 -5.12
N VAL A 59 0.11 0.58 -6.33
CA VAL A 59 -1.31 0.22 -6.56
C VAL A 59 -1.73 -0.94 -5.67
N CYS A 60 -0.91 -2.00 -5.62
CA CYS A 60 -1.16 -3.16 -4.78
C CYS A 60 -1.18 -2.82 -3.27
N GLN A 61 -0.25 -1.98 -2.80
CA GLN A 61 -0.23 -1.54 -1.39
C GLN A 61 -1.46 -0.67 -1.06
N ILE A 62 -1.84 0.26 -1.94
CA ILE A 62 -3.04 1.09 -1.76
C ILE A 62 -4.30 0.21 -1.72
N ASN A 63 -4.42 -0.78 -2.60
CA ASN A 63 -5.57 -1.69 -2.58
C ASN A 63 -5.63 -2.52 -1.29
N THR A 64 -4.48 -3.00 -0.81
CA THR A 64 -4.37 -3.70 0.48
C THR A 64 -4.81 -2.78 1.63
N TYR A 65 -4.36 -1.52 1.61
CA TYR A 65 -4.71 -0.57 2.66
C TYR A 65 -6.21 -0.22 2.64
N ARG A 66 -6.79 0.01 1.46
CA ARG A 66 -8.25 0.20 1.28
C ARG A 66 -9.06 -0.96 1.85
N LYS A 67 -8.60 -2.20 1.65
CA LYS A 67 -9.25 -3.39 2.21
C LYS A 67 -9.20 -3.38 3.74
N MET A 68 -8.05 -3.06 4.33
CA MET A 68 -7.92 -2.94 5.79
C MET A 68 -8.84 -1.86 6.36
N GLU A 69 -8.93 -0.69 5.72
CA GLU A 69 -9.82 0.39 6.14
C GLU A 69 -11.31 -0.02 6.01
N ARG A 70 -11.70 -0.73 4.94
CA ARG A 70 -13.07 -1.28 4.81
C ARG A 70 -13.40 -2.27 5.92
N GLU A 71 -12.49 -3.18 6.25
CA GLU A 71 -12.68 -4.11 7.37
C GLU A 71 -12.82 -3.36 8.71
N GLN A 72 -12.06 -2.29 8.89
CA GLN A 72 -12.13 -1.43 10.07
C GLN A 72 -13.45 -0.64 10.12
N PHE A 73 -13.93 -0.14 8.99
CA PHE A 73 -15.23 0.52 8.85
C PHE A 73 -16.37 -0.42 9.27
N THR A 74 -16.39 -1.65 8.74
CA THR A 74 -17.40 -2.66 9.12
C THR A 74 -17.39 -2.91 10.62
N ARG A 75 -16.21 -3.09 11.23
CA ARG A 75 -16.09 -3.28 12.69
C ARG A 75 -16.55 -2.06 13.48
N SER A 76 -16.35 -0.85 12.95
CA SER A 76 -16.82 0.39 13.57
C SER A 76 -18.34 0.47 13.53
N ASN A 77 -18.96 0.16 12.38
CA ASN A 77 -20.41 0.13 12.22
C ASN A 77 -21.08 -0.94 13.10
N ASP A 78 -20.51 -2.14 13.20
CA ASP A 78 -21.00 -3.19 14.10
C ASP A 78 -21.02 -2.72 15.57
N ARG A 79 -20.03 -1.93 15.98
CA ARG A 79 -19.96 -1.37 17.33
C ARG A 79 -20.97 -0.24 17.51
N LEU A 80 -21.08 0.65 16.54
CA LEU A 80 -22.09 1.72 16.55
C LEU A 80 -23.50 1.15 16.65
N PHE A 81 -23.80 0.10 15.88
CA PHE A 81 -25.07 -0.62 15.97
C PHE A 81 -25.34 -1.12 17.39
N ARG A 82 -24.36 -1.79 18.02
CA ARG A 82 -24.50 -2.29 19.40
C ARG A 82 -24.71 -1.16 20.41
N LEU A 83 -23.99 -0.06 20.27
CA LEU A 83 -24.14 1.12 21.15
C LEU A 83 -25.50 1.78 20.97
N ALA A 84 -25.97 1.94 19.73
CA ALA A 84 -27.27 2.51 19.42
C ALA A 84 -28.42 1.65 19.99
N THR A 85 -28.33 0.32 19.82
CA THR A 85 -29.32 -0.62 20.39
C THR A 85 -29.30 -0.62 21.91
N ALA A 86 -28.12 -0.50 22.53
CA ALA A 86 -28.01 -0.39 23.99
C ALA A 86 -28.57 0.92 24.53
N LEU A 87 -28.38 2.03 23.81
CA LEU A 87 -28.86 3.35 24.19
C LEU A 87 -30.39 3.48 24.04
N CYS A 88 -30.96 2.89 22.98
CA CYS A 88 -32.36 3.02 22.64
C CYS A 88 -32.97 1.65 22.26
N PRO A 89 -33.24 0.77 23.24
CA PRO A 89 -33.76 -0.58 22.99
C PRO A 89 -35.18 -0.60 22.40
N GLU A 90 -35.90 0.51 22.46
CA GLU A 90 -37.25 0.64 21.89
C GLU A 90 -37.25 0.89 20.37
N ILE A 91 -36.12 1.31 19.81
CA ILE A 91 -36.01 1.55 18.37
C ILE A 91 -35.81 0.19 17.70
N ALA A 92 -36.57 -0.06 16.64
CA ALA A 92 -36.41 -1.28 15.86
C ALA A 92 -35.01 -1.34 15.25
N GLU A 93 -34.33 -2.48 15.35
CA GLU A 93 -32.97 -2.67 14.83
C GLU A 93 -32.84 -2.30 13.34
N LYS A 94 -33.89 -2.55 12.55
CA LYS A 94 -33.95 -2.14 11.13
C LYS A 94 -33.85 -0.62 10.93
N ASP A 95 -34.42 0.17 11.83
CA ASP A 95 -34.41 1.63 11.74
C ASP A 95 -33.01 2.14 12.10
N ILE A 96 -32.35 1.50 13.07
CA ILE A 96 -30.95 1.79 13.44
C ILE A 96 -30.00 1.47 12.28
N GLN A 97 -30.16 0.29 11.67
CA GLN A 97 -29.33 -0.11 10.53
C GLN A 97 -29.52 0.83 9.34
N GLN A 98 -30.78 1.15 9.01
CA GLN A 98 -31.07 2.11 7.95
C GLN A 98 -30.48 3.49 8.26
N ALA A 99 -30.46 3.90 9.53
CA ALA A 99 -29.90 5.19 9.91
C ALA A 99 -28.37 5.22 9.87
N LEU A 100 -27.72 4.09 10.15
CA LEU A 100 -26.28 3.90 9.95
C LEU A 100 -25.92 3.98 8.46
N ASP A 101 -26.66 3.27 7.62
CA ASP A 101 -26.41 3.22 6.17
C ASP A 101 -26.60 4.59 5.51
N ASN A 102 -27.51 5.42 6.03
CA ASN A 102 -27.77 6.78 5.54
C ASN A 102 -26.94 7.87 6.24
N GLY A 103 -26.13 7.51 7.24
CA GLY A 103 -25.34 8.47 8.03
C GLY A 103 -26.16 9.41 8.93
N ASN A 104 -27.45 9.15 9.15
CA ASN A 104 -28.36 9.99 9.96
C ASN A 104 -28.71 9.39 11.33
N LEU A 105 -27.85 8.49 11.85
CA LEU A 105 -28.02 7.87 13.18
C LEU A 105 -28.16 8.92 14.29
N HIS A 106 -27.41 10.02 14.21
CA HIS A 106 -27.50 11.10 15.20
C HIS A 106 -28.91 11.71 15.26
N ASP A 107 -29.51 12.03 14.11
CA ASP A 107 -30.84 12.63 14.02
C ASP A 107 -31.94 11.67 14.53
N LEU A 108 -31.78 10.37 14.27
CA LEU A 108 -32.66 9.32 14.79
C LEU A 108 -32.61 9.27 16.32
N LEU A 109 -31.41 9.32 16.90
CA LEU A 109 -31.20 9.27 18.35
C LEU A 109 -31.61 10.57 19.03
N ASP A 110 -31.40 11.72 18.40
CA ASP A 110 -31.83 13.01 18.93
C ASP A 110 -33.36 13.14 18.97
N SER A 111 -34.04 12.63 17.95
CA SER A 111 -35.51 12.68 17.87
C SER A 111 -36.22 11.68 18.79
N ARG A 112 -35.59 10.53 19.10
CA ARG A 112 -36.21 9.45 19.90
C ARG A 112 -35.59 9.20 21.28
N GLY A 113 -34.34 9.60 21.51
CA GLY A 113 -33.53 9.21 22.67
C GLY A 113 -33.32 10.30 23.73
N LYS A 114 -33.30 11.59 23.36
CA LYS A 114 -32.97 12.70 24.28
C LYS A 114 -33.90 12.85 25.49
N GLY A 115 -35.14 12.39 25.40
CA GLY A 115 -36.10 12.46 26.52
C GLY A 115 -35.97 11.36 27.58
N LYS A 116 -35.15 10.32 27.35
CA LYS A 116 -35.07 9.12 28.22
C LYS A 116 -33.69 8.85 28.81
N CYS A 117 -32.67 9.60 28.42
CA CYS A 117 -31.27 9.39 28.83
C CYS A 117 -30.87 10.22 30.07
N ASP A 118 -31.70 10.24 31.12
CA ASP A 118 -31.47 11.06 32.33
C ASP A 118 -30.46 10.43 33.33
N SER A 119 -29.54 9.61 32.83
CA SER A 119 -28.57 8.86 33.63
C SER A 119 -27.17 9.17 33.12
N ASP A 120 -26.25 9.52 34.02
CA ASP A 120 -24.84 9.81 33.70
C ASP A 120 -24.19 8.73 32.81
N LYS A 121 -24.59 7.46 33.00
CA LYS A 121 -24.13 6.34 32.17
C LYS A 121 -24.63 6.39 30.73
N MET A 122 -25.83 6.90 30.50
CA MET A 122 -26.40 7.04 29.16
C MET A 122 -25.75 8.21 28.42
N GLN A 123 -25.37 9.27 29.14
CA GLN A 123 -24.61 10.37 28.56
C GLN A 123 -23.20 9.90 28.14
N GLU A 124 -22.51 9.11 28.97
CA GLU A 124 -21.21 8.51 28.61
C GLU A 124 -21.31 7.62 27.36
N LEU A 125 -22.37 6.80 27.27
CA LEU A 125 -22.61 5.96 26.08
C LEU A 125 -22.93 6.78 24.83
N PHE A 126 -23.66 7.88 24.99
CA PHE A 126 -23.97 8.78 23.87
C PHE A 126 -22.71 9.49 23.37
N ASP A 127 -21.84 9.95 24.27
CA ASP A 127 -20.56 10.55 23.92
C ASP A 127 -19.65 9.54 23.20
N ASP A 128 -19.55 8.30 23.68
CA ASP A 128 -18.81 7.23 22.98
C ASP A 128 -19.42 6.94 21.58
N LEU A 129 -20.74 6.93 21.46
CA LEU A 129 -21.42 6.75 20.17
C LEU A 129 -21.07 7.86 19.19
N LEU A 130 -21.13 9.13 19.61
CA LEU A 130 -20.75 10.27 18.77
C LEU A 130 -19.29 10.18 18.35
N ASP A 131 -18.40 9.90 19.30
CA ASP A 131 -16.98 9.71 19.07
C ASP A 131 -16.69 8.63 18.04
N ARG A 132 -17.47 7.56 18.05
CA ARG A 132 -17.38 6.45 17.10
C ARG A 132 -17.98 6.78 15.74
N GLN A 133 -19.04 7.58 15.69
CA GLN A 133 -19.63 8.02 14.44
C GLN A 133 -18.67 8.92 13.68
N TYR A 134 -18.02 9.87 14.36
CA TYR A 134 -16.96 10.69 13.76
C TYR A 134 -15.79 9.86 13.25
N TYR A 135 -15.36 8.85 14.02
CA TYR A 135 -14.29 7.96 13.60
C TYR A 135 -14.67 7.09 12.38
N ALA A 136 -15.91 6.60 12.32
CA ALA A 136 -16.39 5.84 11.16
C ALA A 136 -16.43 6.71 9.89
N ALA A 137 -16.91 7.94 10.01
CA ALA A 137 -16.92 8.92 8.90
C ALA A 137 -15.50 9.29 8.44
N ASP A 138 -14.52 9.32 9.35
CA ASP A 138 -13.12 9.57 9.02
C ASP A 138 -12.49 8.41 8.21
N ILE A 139 -12.80 7.16 8.60
CA ILE A 139 -12.40 5.97 7.82
C ILE A 139 -13.03 6.00 6.43
N GLU A 140 -14.32 6.32 6.33
CA GLU A 140 -15.03 6.43 5.04
C GLU A 140 -14.37 7.45 4.12
N ARG A 141 -14.06 8.65 4.64
CA ARG A 141 -13.30 9.67 3.89
C ARG A 141 -11.94 9.15 3.43
N THR A 142 -11.21 8.45 4.31
CA THR A 142 -9.92 7.85 3.97
C THR A 142 -10.06 6.81 2.84
N ILE A 143 -11.11 6.00 2.84
CA ILE A 143 -11.39 5.03 1.77
C ILE A 143 -11.64 5.75 0.44
N ASP A 144 -12.36 6.87 0.45
CA ASP A 144 -12.63 7.67 -0.75
C ASP A 144 -11.35 8.34 -1.29
N GLU A 145 -10.55 8.93 -0.41
CA GLU A 145 -9.24 9.51 -0.76
C GLU A 145 -8.32 8.47 -1.39
N LEU A 146 -8.22 7.28 -0.80
CA LEU A 146 -7.44 6.17 -1.35
C LEU A 146 -8.01 5.65 -2.67
N SER A 147 -9.32 5.75 -2.89
CA SER A 147 -9.97 5.35 -4.14
C SER A 147 -9.67 6.35 -5.26
N ALA A 148 -9.70 7.65 -4.96
CA ALA A 148 -9.28 8.69 -5.89
C ALA A 148 -7.79 8.54 -6.27
N LEU A 149 -6.94 8.34 -5.26
CA LEU A 149 -5.50 8.11 -5.44
C LEU A 149 -5.23 6.87 -6.32
N TYR A 150 -5.94 5.76 -6.06
CA TYR A 150 -5.83 4.56 -6.87
C TYR A 150 -6.09 4.85 -8.36
N ASN A 151 -7.19 5.58 -8.65
CA ASN A 151 -7.55 5.91 -10.03
C ASN A 151 -6.48 6.80 -10.70
N GLU A 152 -5.94 7.79 -9.99
CA GLU A 152 -4.86 8.65 -10.47
C GLU A 152 -3.61 7.82 -10.85
N ILE A 153 -3.20 6.88 -9.98
CA ILE A 153 -2.02 6.05 -10.23
C ILE A 153 -2.26 5.11 -11.42
N VAL A 154 -3.46 4.52 -11.54
CA VAL A 154 -3.81 3.66 -12.67
C VAL A 154 -3.78 4.45 -13.98
N GLU A 155 -4.27 5.69 -13.99
CA GLU A 155 -4.19 6.57 -15.15
C GLU A 155 -2.74 6.86 -15.53
N MET A 156 -1.89 7.21 -14.56
CA MET A 156 -0.45 7.41 -14.77
C MET A 156 0.24 6.16 -15.35
N ALA A 157 -0.14 4.97 -14.89
CA ALA A 157 0.37 3.70 -15.43
C ALA A 157 -0.03 3.51 -16.90
N ASN A 158 -1.30 3.74 -17.21
CA ASN A 158 -1.84 3.61 -18.57
C ASN A 158 -1.19 4.61 -19.54
N CYS A 159 -1.00 5.86 -19.12
CA CYS A 159 -0.27 6.87 -19.90
C CYS A 159 1.17 6.44 -20.19
N GLN A 160 1.88 5.88 -19.20
CA GLN A 160 3.24 5.40 -19.41
C GLN A 160 3.28 4.17 -20.32
N HIS A 161 2.29 3.28 -20.24
CA HIS A 161 2.23 2.11 -21.11
C HIS A 161 2.03 2.47 -22.57
N ALA A 162 1.11 3.40 -22.86
CA ALA A 162 0.89 3.92 -24.21
C ALA A 162 2.15 4.58 -24.79
N ARG A 163 3.05 5.13 -23.96
CA ARG A 163 4.33 5.69 -24.41
C ARG A 163 5.37 4.61 -24.76
N LEU A 164 5.27 3.43 -24.16
CA LEU A 164 6.24 2.35 -24.36
C LEU A 164 5.93 1.47 -25.58
N ASP A 165 4.67 1.44 -26.05
CA ASP A 165 4.14 0.93 -27.34
C ASP A 165 4.81 -0.32 -28.01
N ALA A 166 5.55 -1.12 -27.25
CA ALA A 166 6.26 -2.32 -27.71
C ALA A 166 6.11 -3.51 -26.75
N LEU A 167 5.30 -3.40 -25.69
CA LEU A 167 5.14 -4.47 -24.70
C LEU A 167 3.68 -4.69 -24.31
N VAL A 168 2.90 -5.18 -25.27
CA VAL A 168 1.48 -5.60 -25.16
C VAL A 168 1.19 -6.60 -24.01
N VAL A 169 2.20 -7.07 -23.26
CA VAL A 169 2.09 -8.16 -22.29
C VAL A 169 1.85 -7.71 -20.83
N HIS A 170 2.10 -6.44 -20.46
CA HIS A 170 2.11 -6.05 -19.04
C HIS A 170 0.80 -5.50 -18.46
N LEU A 171 -0.15 -5.04 -19.29
CA LEU A 171 -1.42 -4.48 -18.77
C LEU A 171 -2.56 -5.48 -18.63
N GLU A 172 -2.59 -6.57 -19.40
CA GLU A 172 -3.56 -7.64 -19.15
C GLU A 172 -3.41 -8.19 -17.71
N TRP A 173 -2.21 -8.09 -17.13
CA TRP A 173 -1.91 -8.48 -15.75
C TRP A 173 -2.47 -7.55 -14.67
N VAL A 174 -2.51 -6.23 -14.86
CA VAL A 174 -2.95 -5.30 -13.80
C VAL A 174 -4.47 -5.29 -13.70
N ASP A 175 -5.17 -5.28 -14.84
CA ASP A 175 -6.63 -5.21 -14.85
C ASP A 175 -7.29 -6.55 -14.44
N THR A 176 -6.73 -7.71 -14.84
CA THR A 176 -7.28 -9.02 -14.43
C THR A 176 -6.84 -9.47 -13.04
N LYS A 177 -5.64 -9.13 -12.57
CA LYS A 177 -5.15 -9.63 -11.27
C LYS A 177 -5.39 -8.70 -10.09
N VAL A 178 -5.32 -7.38 -10.25
CA VAL A 178 -5.45 -6.43 -9.12
C VAL A 178 -6.92 -6.19 -8.75
N TYR A 179 -7.85 -6.25 -9.71
CA TYR A 179 -9.28 -6.11 -9.45
C TYR A 179 -9.93 -7.37 -8.86
N GLY A 180 -9.37 -8.56 -9.12
CA GLY A 180 -10.05 -9.84 -8.86
C GLY A 180 -9.54 -10.66 -7.68
N ASP A 181 -8.24 -10.61 -7.35
CA ASP A 181 -7.67 -11.59 -6.41
C ASP A 181 -6.51 -11.01 -5.56
N PRO A 182 -6.64 -10.98 -4.21
CA PRO A 182 -5.54 -10.58 -3.31
C PRO A 182 -4.28 -11.44 -3.42
N SER A 183 -4.32 -12.61 -4.06
CA SER A 183 -3.15 -13.47 -4.30
C SER A 183 -2.13 -12.85 -5.28
N SER A 184 -2.56 -11.93 -6.14
CA SER A 184 -1.72 -11.28 -7.15
C SER A 184 -0.68 -10.33 -6.58
N CYS A 185 -1.03 -9.66 -5.49
CA CYS A 185 -0.15 -8.80 -4.71
C CYS A 185 1.02 -9.56 -4.10
N ASP A 186 0.80 -10.82 -3.70
CA ASP A 186 1.85 -11.69 -3.17
C ASP A 186 2.79 -12.20 -4.27
N GLU A 187 2.28 -12.41 -5.49
CA GLU A 187 3.11 -12.74 -6.65
C GLU A 187 4.05 -11.57 -7.00
N ILE A 188 3.54 -10.34 -7.06
CA ILE A 188 4.34 -9.12 -7.30
C ILE A 188 5.43 -8.97 -6.21
N LYS A 189 5.07 -9.18 -4.94
CA LYS A 189 6.05 -9.15 -3.83
C LYS A 189 7.12 -10.24 -3.98
N ARG A 190 6.74 -11.46 -4.37
CA ARG A 190 7.68 -12.58 -4.57
C ARG A 190 8.61 -12.31 -5.74
N GLU A 191 8.11 -11.82 -6.86
CA GLU A 191 8.93 -11.47 -8.03
C GLU A 191 9.96 -10.40 -7.68
N CYS A 192 9.54 -9.34 -6.99
CA CYS A 192 10.42 -8.25 -6.56
C CYS A 192 11.44 -8.70 -5.47
N GLN A 193 11.08 -9.65 -4.61
CA GLN A 193 12.04 -10.27 -3.68
C GLN A 193 13.05 -11.17 -4.40
N THR A 194 12.66 -11.86 -5.47
CA THR A 194 13.60 -12.71 -6.22
C THR A 194 14.63 -11.91 -7.03
N THR A 195 14.28 -10.73 -7.54
CA THR A 195 15.21 -9.87 -8.29
C THR A 195 16.32 -9.29 -7.40
N THR A 196 16.00 -8.90 -6.15
CA THR A 196 17.02 -8.40 -5.20
C THR A 196 18.02 -9.47 -4.76
N ASN A 197 17.56 -10.72 -4.57
CA ASN A 197 18.44 -11.85 -4.23
C ASN A 197 19.32 -12.32 -5.40
N LYS A 198 18.83 -12.28 -6.64
CA LYS A 198 19.62 -12.62 -7.84
C LYS A 198 20.79 -11.66 -8.04
N ARG A 199 20.61 -10.37 -7.72
CA ARG A 199 21.67 -9.35 -7.83
C ARG A 199 22.82 -9.60 -6.84
N ARG A 200 22.53 -10.14 -5.65
CA ARG A 200 23.56 -10.55 -4.68
C ARG A 200 24.33 -11.78 -5.16
N MET A 201 23.66 -12.79 -5.72
CA MET A 201 24.35 -13.99 -6.23
C MET A 201 25.29 -13.69 -7.42
N SER A 202 24.94 -12.76 -8.30
CA SER A 202 25.81 -12.37 -9.42
C SER A 202 27.10 -11.67 -8.96
N ILE A 203 27.04 -10.92 -7.86
CA ILE A 203 28.24 -10.29 -7.24
C ILE A 203 29.16 -11.37 -6.65
N TRP A 204 28.60 -12.37 -5.96
CA TRP A 204 29.36 -13.49 -5.42
C TRP A 204 30.02 -14.33 -6.52
N LEU A 205 29.33 -14.54 -7.65
CA LEU A 205 29.87 -15.31 -8.78
C LEU A 205 31.02 -14.57 -9.49
N ASN A 206 30.89 -13.26 -9.72
CA ASN A 206 31.98 -12.44 -10.25
C ASN A 206 33.20 -12.41 -9.32
N LEU A 207 32.98 -12.36 -8.00
CA LEU A 207 34.06 -12.39 -7.01
C LEU A 207 34.78 -13.76 -6.99
N ALA A 208 34.04 -14.86 -7.15
CA ALA A 208 34.62 -16.20 -7.27
C ALA A 208 35.48 -16.35 -8.53
N VAL A 209 35.03 -15.85 -9.67
CA VAL A 209 35.81 -15.86 -10.93
C VAL A 209 37.10 -15.04 -10.80
N LEU A 210 37.04 -13.87 -10.15
CA LEU A 210 38.21 -13.02 -9.89
C LEU A 210 39.26 -13.74 -9.03
N ILE A 211 38.82 -14.46 -7.98
CA ILE A 211 39.73 -15.23 -7.11
C ILE A 211 40.42 -16.35 -7.88
N ILE A 212 39.69 -17.08 -8.73
CA ILE A 212 40.27 -18.14 -9.56
C ILE A 212 41.33 -17.57 -10.51
N LEU A 213 41.08 -16.42 -11.12
CA LEU A 213 42.05 -15.73 -11.98
C LEU A 213 43.36 -15.41 -11.23
N ILE A 214 43.26 -14.89 -10.00
CA ILE A 214 44.43 -14.57 -9.16
C ILE A 214 45.23 -15.84 -8.86
N VAL A 215 44.56 -16.96 -8.55
CA VAL A 215 45.23 -18.24 -8.27
C VAL A 215 45.99 -18.74 -9.50
N VAL A 216 45.41 -18.66 -10.69
CA VAL A 216 46.08 -19.08 -11.94
C VAL A 216 47.33 -18.24 -12.22
N VAL A 217 47.26 -16.92 -12.03
CA VAL A 217 48.41 -16.03 -12.19
C VAL A 217 49.50 -16.34 -11.16
N ALA A 218 49.12 -16.55 -9.90
CA ALA A 218 50.06 -16.90 -8.84
C ALA A 218 50.77 -18.24 -9.11
N LEU A 219 50.04 -19.25 -9.59
CA LEU A 219 50.61 -20.54 -10.00
C LEU A 219 51.54 -20.40 -11.21
N GLY A 220 51.20 -19.55 -12.18
CA GLY A 220 52.07 -19.27 -13.32
C GLY A 220 53.41 -18.66 -12.90
N ILE A 221 53.39 -17.73 -11.94
CA ILE A 221 54.61 -17.08 -11.42
C ILE A 221 55.45 -18.10 -10.63
N THR A 222 54.85 -18.90 -9.74
CA THR A 222 55.62 -19.87 -8.94
C THR A 222 56.24 -20.97 -9.81
N LEU A 223 55.52 -21.49 -10.80
CA LEU A 223 56.05 -22.46 -11.76
C LEU A 223 57.15 -21.86 -12.65
N GLY A 224 56.99 -20.60 -13.07
CA GLY A 224 58.03 -19.88 -13.84
C GLY A 224 59.32 -19.70 -13.04
N VAL A 225 59.21 -19.31 -11.77
CA VAL A 225 60.36 -19.14 -10.86
C VAL A 225 61.02 -20.48 -10.54
N LEU A 226 60.25 -21.54 -10.31
CA LEU A 226 60.77 -22.89 -10.04
C LEU A 226 61.53 -23.46 -11.25
N LYS A 227 61.03 -23.26 -12.47
CA LYS A 227 61.73 -23.63 -13.70
C LYS A 227 63.02 -22.82 -13.89
N SER A 228 63.00 -21.53 -13.56
CA SER A 228 64.18 -20.65 -13.63
C SER A 228 65.28 -21.01 -12.63
N GLN A 229 64.96 -21.67 -11.51
CA GLN A 229 65.94 -22.08 -10.51
C GLN A 229 66.52 -23.50 -10.74
N GLY A 230 66.15 -24.16 -11.84
CA GLY A 230 66.68 -25.50 -12.18
C GLY A 230 66.31 -26.59 -11.17
N LYS A 231 65.23 -26.38 -10.40
CA LYS A 231 64.71 -27.34 -9.41
C LYS A 231 63.51 -28.14 -9.92
N LEU A 232 63.26 -28.11 -11.23
CA LEU A 232 62.27 -28.92 -11.94
C LEU A 232 62.92 -29.65 -13.10
#